data_AF-A0A182QM86-F1
#
_entry.id   AF-A0A182QM86-F1
#
_cell.length_a   1.000
_cell.length_b   1.000
_cell.length_c   1.000
_cell.angle_alpha   90.00
_cell.angle_beta   90.00
_cell.angle_gamma   90.00
#
_symmetry.space_group_name_H-M   'P 1'
#
loop_
_entity.id
_entity.type
_entity.pdbx_description
1 polymer ?
#
loop_
_entity_poly.entity_id
_entity_poly.type
_entity_poly.pdbx_seq_one_letter_code
_entity_poly.pdbx_strand_id
1 'polypeptide(L)' 'MFNSPADARSELIACGTTLFQFASYRLSQQLNEFDDCQQLNAGLEDRDCSGSIQRTIVDMQQQLLDYIRCTRDIP' A
#
# COMPACT_ATOMS: atom_id res chain seq x y z
N MET A 1 27.05 -21.75 6.44
CA MET A 1 26.73 -21.21 5.10
C MET A 1 25.86 -22.22 4.39
N PHE A 2 24.56 -22.18 4.65
CA PHE A 2 23.48 -22.80 3.87
C PHE A 2 22.22 -22.02 4.27
N ASN A 3 21.71 -21.17 3.38
CA ASN A 3 20.37 -20.62 3.55
C ASN A 3 19.42 -21.77 3.23
N SER A 4 18.67 -22.23 4.21
CA SER A 4 17.74 -23.34 4.00
C SER A 4 16.61 -22.84 3.10
N PRO A 5 16.02 -23.67 2.23
CA PRO A 5 14.76 -23.34 1.55
C PRO A 5 13.66 -22.86 2.50
N ALA A 6 13.72 -23.25 3.78
CA ALA A 6 12.84 -22.76 4.83
C ALA A 6 13.03 -21.27 5.17
N ASP A 7 14.27 -20.76 5.08
CA ASP A 7 14.60 -19.36 5.34
C ASP A 7 14.11 -18.49 4.18
N ALA A 8 14.39 -18.90 2.94
CA ALA A 8 13.89 -18.21 1.73
C ALA A 8 12.35 -18.13 1.68
N ARG A 9 11.68 -19.23 2.05
CA ARG A 9 10.22 -19.25 2.18
C ARG A 9 9.72 -18.29 3.26
N SER A 10 10.40 -18.22 4.40
CA SER A 10 10.01 -17.35 5.51
C SER A 10 10.19 -15.87 5.16
N GLU A 11 11.30 -15.52 4.50
CA GLU A 11 11.57 -14.17 3.97
C GLU A 11 10.51 -13.76 2.94
N LEU A 12 10.14 -14.64 2.02
CA LEU A 12 9.11 -14.36 1.02
C LEU A 12 7.75 -14.09 1.67
N ILE A 13 7.38 -14.88 2.69
CA ILE A 13 6.16 -14.67 3.47
C ILE A 13 6.22 -13.33 4.22
N ALA A 14 7.37 -12.96 4.77
CA ALA A 14 7.55 -11.68 5.45
C ALA A 14 7.33 -10.50 4.48
N CYS A 15 8.01 -10.50 3.32
CA CYS A 15 7.82 -9.48 2.28
C CYS A 15 6.36 -9.36 1.85
N GLY A 16 5.69 -10.49 1.61
CA GLY A 16 4.27 -10.53 1.22
C GLY A 16 3.33 -10.02 2.32
N THR A 17 3.63 -10.35 3.57
CA THR A 17 2.85 -9.89 4.74
C THR A 17 2.92 -8.39 4.88
N THR A 18 4.11 -7.80 4.74
CA THR A 18 4.30 -6.34 4.77
C THR A 18 3.49 -5.65 3.68
N LEU A 19 3.55 -6.14 2.42
CA LEU A 19 2.75 -5.58 1.32
C LEU A 19 1.24 -5.66 1.61
N PHE A 20 0.76 -6.82 2.08
CA PHE A 20 -0.66 -7.02 2.37
C PHE A 20 -1.17 -6.14 3.53
N GLN A 21 -0.39 -6.04 4.60
CA GLN A 21 -0.72 -5.18 5.75
C GLN A 21 -0.78 -3.71 5.34
N PHE A 22 0.19 -3.26 4.55
CA PHE A 22 0.16 -1.91 4.02
C PHE A 22 -1.06 -1.67 3.14
N ALA A 23 -1.33 -2.56 2.18
CA ALA A 23 -2.46 -2.44 1.27
C ALA A 23 -3.79 -2.33 2.03
N SER A 24 -3.97 -3.17 3.04
CA SER A 24 -5.15 -3.16 3.91
C SER A 24 -5.27 -1.83 4.66
N TYR A 25 -4.20 -1.38 5.31
CA TYR A 25 -4.17 -0.11 6.02
C TYR A 25 -4.46 1.09 5.10
N ARG A 26 -3.79 1.15 3.94
CA ARG A 26 -3.90 2.29 3.03
C ARG A 26 -5.30 2.42 2.44
N LEU A 27 -5.91 1.29 2.05
CA LEU A 27 -7.28 1.26 1.54
C LEU A 27 -8.30 1.65 2.62
N SER A 28 -8.10 1.23 3.88
CA SER A 28 -8.95 1.70 4.99
C SER A 28 -8.83 3.22 5.19
N GLN A 29 -7.62 3.78 5.11
CA GLN A 29 -7.44 5.23 5.21
C GLN A 29 -8.02 6.00 4.02
N GLN A 30 -7.99 5.41 2.82
CA GLN A 30 -8.52 6.03 1.61
C GLN A 30 -10.02 6.33 1.73
N LEU A 31 -10.78 5.46 2.40
CA LEU A 31 -12.20 5.70 2.67
C LEU A 31 -12.41 6.91 3.56
N ASN A 32 -11.66 7.02 4.66
CA ASN A 32 -11.74 8.16 5.57
C ASN A 32 -11.34 9.46 4.87
N GLU A 33 -10.21 9.46 4.15
CA GLU A 33 -9.73 10.64 3.41
C GLU A 33 -10.72 11.10 2.32
N PHE A 34 -11.40 10.15 1.67
CA PHE A 34 -12.41 10.46 0.67
C PHE A 34 -13.67 11.05 1.32
N ASP A 35 -14.15 10.46 2.42
CA ASP A 35 -15.32 10.99 3.14
C ASP A 35 -15.03 12.38 3.73
N ASP A 36 -13.87 12.58 4.35
CA ASP A 36 -13.43 13.88 4.85
C ASP A 36 -13.40 14.92 3.73
N CYS A 37 -12.87 14.56 2.57
CA CYS A 37 -12.87 15.45 1.40
C CYS A 37 -14.28 15.79 0.92
N GLN A 38 -15.19 14.81 0.88
CA GLN A 38 -16.59 15.04 0.51
C GLN A 38 -17.25 16.02 1.50
N GLN A 39 -17.06 15.80 2.81
CA GLN A 39 -17.63 16.67 3.84
C GLN A 39 -17.09 18.10 3.75
N LEU A 40 -15.78 18.28 3.59
CA LEU A 40 -15.14 19.59 3.48
C LEU A 40 -15.57 20.37 2.22
N ASN A 41 -15.84 19.66 1.12
CA ASN A 41 -16.28 20.25 -0.14
C ASN A 41 -17.81 20.22 -0.31
N ALA A 42 -18.58 20.10 0.77
CA ALA A 42 -20.03 20.13 0.69
C ALA A 42 -20.57 21.48 0.19
N GLY A 43 -21.38 21.45 -0.87
CA GLY A 43 -21.97 22.65 -1.48
C GLY A 43 -21.09 23.36 -2.51
N LEU A 44 -19.91 22.83 -2.83
CA LEU A 44 -19.11 23.29 -3.96
C LEU A 44 -19.59 22.59 -5.25
N GLU A 45 -19.74 23.35 -6.33
CA GLU A 45 -20.12 22.81 -7.64
C GLU A 45 -19.05 21.88 -8.22
N ASP A 46 -17.76 22.18 -7.97
CA ASP A 46 -16.60 21.38 -8.40
C ASP A 46 -16.03 20.54 -7.25
N ARG A 47 -16.84 19.60 -6.75
CA ARG A 47 -16.46 18.68 -5.67
C ARG A 47 -15.48 17.61 -6.16
N ASP A 48 -14.21 17.96 -6.29
CA ASP A 48 -13.15 17.03 -6.71
C ASP A 48 -12.38 16.44 -5.52
N CYS A 49 -12.57 15.14 -5.30
CA CYS A 49 -11.83 14.35 -4.32
C CYS A 49 -10.90 13.33 -4.96
N SER A 50 -10.65 13.41 -6.27
CA SER A 50 -9.75 12.51 -7.00
C SER A 50 -8.33 12.51 -6.44
N GLY A 51 -7.89 13.63 -5.85
CA GLY A 51 -6.59 13.75 -5.21
C GLY A 51 -6.35 12.76 -4.06
N SER A 52 -7.38 12.40 -3.27
CA SER A 52 -7.22 11.40 -2.19
C SER A 52 -7.03 9.99 -2.75
N ILE A 53 -7.71 9.68 -3.86
CA ILE A 53 -7.53 8.43 -4.61
C ILE A 53 -6.13 8.39 -5.24
N GLN A 54 -5.69 9.49 -5.85
CA GLN A 54 -4.38 9.58 -6.51
C GLN A 54 -3.23 9.28 -5.53
N ARG A 55 -3.30 9.80 -4.29
CA ARG A 55 -2.32 9.48 -3.24
C ARG A 55 -2.27 7.98 -2.94
N THR A 56 -3.43 7.34 -2.80
CA THR A 56 -3.52 5.89 -2.57
C THR A 56 -2.85 5.09 -3.69
N ILE A 57 -3.01 5.50 -4.94
CA ILE A 57 -2.36 4.85 -6.08
C ILE A 57 -0.83 4.98 -5.98
N VAL A 58 -0.32 6.18 -5.73
CA VAL A 58 1.13 6.43 -5.60
C VAL A 58 1.72 5.60 -4.46
N ASP A 59 1.05 5.58 -3.31
CA ASP A 59 1.48 4.83 -2.13
C ASP A 59 1.54 3.31 -2.41
N MET A 60 0.53 2.77 -3.09
CA MET A 60 0.47 1.35 -3.47
C MET A 60 1.53 0.99 -4.51
N GLN A 61 1.79 1.87 -5.48
CA GLN A 61 2.87 1.68 -6.45
C GLN A 61 4.24 1.62 -5.78
N GLN A 62 4.50 2.51 -4.81
CA GLN A 62 5.75 2.49 -4.06
C GLN A 62 5.94 1.19 -3.29
N GLN A 63 4.88 0.67 -2.66
CA GLN A 63 4.99 -0.59 -1.91
C GLN A 63 5.18 -1.82 -2.79
N LEU A 64 4.70 -1.81 -4.02
CA LEU A 64 5.05 -2.84 -5.00
C LEU A 64 6.55 -2.81 -5.33
N LEU A 65 7.14 -1.62 -5.47
CA LEU A 65 8.59 -1.48 -5.67
C LEU A 65 9.36 -1.98 -4.45
N ASP A 66 8.87 -1.71 -3.24
CA ASP A 66 9.50 -2.16 -2.00
C ASP A 66 9.38 -3.69 -1.84
N TYR A 67 8.27 -4.30 -2.24
CA TYR A 67 8.12 -5.76 -2.32
C TYR A 67 9.12 -6.38 -3.33
N ILE A 68 9.27 -5.77 -4.51
CA ILE A 68 10.26 -6.24 -5.51
C ILE A 68 11.68 -6.15 -4.95
N ARG A 69 12.01 -5.09 -4.21
CA ARG A 69 13.31 -4.97 -3.54
C ARG A 69 13.48 -6.00 -2.44
N CYS A 70 12.47 -6.18 -1.59
CA CYS A 70 12.47 -7.15 -0.50
C CYS A 70 12.72 -8.58 -1.01
N THR A 71 12.10 -8.93 -2.13
CA THR A 71 12.21 -10.26 -2.72
C THR A 71 13.47 -10.49 -3.57
N ARG A 72 14.16 -9.43 -4.00
CA ARG A 72 15.35 -9.53 -4.86
C ARG A 72 16.51 -10.27 -4.20
N ASP A 73 16.73 -10.02 -2.92
CA ASP A 73 17.91 -10.49 -2.20
C ASP A 73 17.64 -11.78 -1.40
N ILE A 74 16.47 -12.40 -1.59
CA ILE A 74 16.12 -13.66 -0.95
C ILE A 74 16.99 -14.78 -1.59
N PRO A 75 17.81 -15.48 -0.79
CA PRO A 75 18.80 -16.44 -1.26
C PRO A 75 18.23 -17.80 -1.68
#